data_AF-A0A7S3I8A2-F1
#
_entry.id   AF-A0A7S3I8A2-F1
#
_cell.length_a   1.000
_cell.length_b   1.000
_cell.length_c   1.000
_cell.angle_alpha   90.00
_cell.angle_beta   90.00
_cell.angle_gamma   90.00
#
_symmetry.space_group_name_H-M   'P 1'
#
loop_
_entity.id
_entity.type
_entity.pdbx_description
1 polymer ?
#
loop_
_entity_poly.entity_id
_entity_poly.type
_entity_poly.pdbx_seq_one_letter_code
_entity_poly.pdbx_strand_id
1 'polypeptide(L)'
;MPHVSDMMDLGVLKEEYKANKFENCFDVLYGRYKQVRRMRRDGSCFYRAFLFQLFEHCITNTQDRSLLEKVKRITDESKQDLMTNAGYDEIVIEDFYDSFKEAVDKLETVAPEIAADHLMALLSNNEGANYLIMYIRWLTACFLKKNAILYEDFVGGDIAGFCTREVEQLDVDADHLQ
;
A
#
# COMPACT_ATOMS: atom_id res chain seq x y z
N MET A 1 7.16 11.49 -14.15
CA MET A 1 7.14 10.04 -13.91
C MET A 1 5.72 9.61 -13.57
N PRO A 2 5.17 8.54 -14.16
CA PRO A 2 3.84 8.04 -13.80
C PRO A 2 3.80 7.60 -12.32
N HIS A 3 2.59 7.53 -11.73
CA HIS A 3 2.41 7.06 -10.35
C HIS A 3 2.86 5.61 -10.17
N VAL A 4 2.58 4.78 -11.18
CA VAL A 4 3.01 3.41 -11.33
C VAL A 4 3.59 3.26 -12.74
N SER A 5 4.82 2.77 -12.89
CA SER A 5 5.41 2.51 -14.21
C SER A 5 4.88 1.20 -14.82
N ASP A 6 5.17 0.96 -16.10
CA ASP A 6 5.14 -0.40 -16.66
C ASP A 6 6.15 -1.32 -15.97
N MET A 7 5.98 -2.62 -16.18
CA MET A 7 6.97 -3.62 -15.77
C MET A 7 8.21 -3.52 -16.66
N MET A 8 9.39 -3.37 -16.04
CA MET A 8 10.66 -3.21 -16.75
C MET A 8 11.59 -4.37 -16.40
N ASP A 9 12.55 -4.69 -17.28
CA ASP A 9 13.67 -5.55 -16.91
C ASP A 9 14.48 -4.85 -15.80
N LEU A 10 14.87 -5.62 -14.78
CA LEU A 10 15.58 -5.09 -13.62
C LEU A 10 16.92 -4.43 -14.02
N GLY A 11 17.51 -4.82 -15.16
CA GLY A 11 18.73 -4.25 -15.75
C GLY A 11 18.74 -2.73 -15.88
N VAL A 12 17.57 -2.09 -15.96
CA VAL A 12 17.48 -0.62 -15.91
C VAL A 12 18.11 -0.03 -14.63
N LEU A 13 18.09 -0.75 -13.50
CA LEU A 13 18.76 -0.31 -12.27
C LEU A 13 20.28 -0.51 -12.36
N LYS A 14 20.77 -1.51 -13.09
CA LYS A 14 22.23 -1.72 -13.23
C LYS A 14 22.90 -0.49 -13.83
N GLU A 15 22.29 0.06 -14.87
CA GLU A 15 22.81 1.28 -15.52
C GLU A 15 22.74 2.49 -14.59
N GLU A 16 21.69 2.62 -13.76
CA GLU A 16 21.56 3.73 -12.79
C GLU A 16 22.59 3.68 -11.66
N TYR A 17 22.98 2.49 -11.23
CA TYR A 17 23.94 2.28 -10.15
C TYR A 17 25.36 1.97 -10.66
N LYS A 18 25.62 2.14 -11.96
CA LYS A 18 26.95 1.95 -12.53
C LYS A 18 27.97 2.89 -11.89
N ALA A 19 29.15 2.37 -11.56
CA ALA A 19 30.21 3.07 -10.83
C ALA A 19 29.80 3.62 -9.45
N ASN A 20 28.67 3.14 -8.90
CA ASN A 20 28.24 3.43 -7.52
C ASN A 20 28.74 2.32 -6.58
N LYS A 21 28.89 2.63 -5.28
CA LYS A 21 29.22 1.63 -4.23
C LYS A 21 28.23 0.46 -4.17
N PHE A 22 27.04 0.61 -4.75
CA PHE A 22 26.00 -0.42 -4.81
C PHE A 22 25.96 -1.23 -6.11
N GLU A 23 26.86 -0.99 -7.08
CA GLU A 23 26.85 -1.69 -8.37
C GLU A 23 26.85 -3.22 -8.20
N ASN A 24 27.68 -3.73 -7.29
CA ASN A 24 27.78 -5.17 -7.01
C ASN A 24 26.54 -5.73 -6.28
N CYS A 25 25.73 -4.89 -5.63
CA CYS A 25 24.46 -5.33 -5.03
C CYS A 25 23.44 -5.70 -6.12
N PHE A 26 23.57 -5.12 -7.32
CA PHE A 26 22.68 -5.41 -8.43
C PHE A 26 22.75 -6.87 -8.87
N ASP A 27 23.96 -7.43 -9.02
CA ASP A 27 24.11 -8.80 -9.53
C ASP A 27 23.47 -9.83 -8.57
N VAL A 28 23.53 -9.57 -7.26
CA VAL A 28 22.82 -10.38 -6.25
C VAL A 28 21.30 -10.25 -6.39
N LEU A 29 20.79 -9.03 -6.59
CA LEU A 29 19.36 -8.78 -6.78
C LEU A 29 18.85 -9.42 -8.08
N TYR A 30 19.59 -9.28 -9.18
CA TYR A 30 19.25 -9.84 -10.49
C TYR A 30 19.26 -11.36 -10.51
N GLY A 31 20.05 -12.00 -9.64
CA GLY A 31 19.98 -13.45 -9.43
C GLY A 31 18.61 -13.94 -8.94
N ARG A 32 17.84 -13.09 -8.24
CA ARG A 32 16.55 -13.44 -7.63
C ARG A 32 15.34 -12.84 -8.34
N TYR A 33 15.46 -11.60 -8.81
CA TYR A 33 14.38 -10.85 -9.44
C TYR A 33 14.80 -10.42 -10.83
N LYS A 34 13.89 -10.53 -11.81
CA LYS A 34 14.18 -10.18 -13.21
C LYS A 34 13.49 -8.90 -13.66
N GLN A 35 12.45 -8.49 -12.95
CA GLN A 35 11.64 -7.37 -13.35
C GLN A 35 11.43 -6.42 -12.17
N VAL A 36 11.14 -5.16 -12.50
CA VAL A 36 10.84 -4.11 -11.53
C VAL A 36 9.74 -3.21 -12.06
N ARG A 37 8.85 -2.81 -11.16
CA ARG A 37 7.89 -1.74 -11.37
C ARG A 37 8.24 -0.61 -10.42
N ARG A 38 8.26 0.63 -10.91
CA ARG A 38 8.58 1.81 -10.10
C ARG A 38 7.32 2.53 -9.69
N MET A 39 7.36 3.06 -8.48
CA MET A 39 6.37 4.01 -7.98
C MET A 39 6.93 5.43 -8.07
N ARG A 40 6.07 6.41 -8.33
CA ARG A 40 6.44 7.82 -8.16
C ARG A 40 6.84 8.05 -6.70
N ARG A 41 7.91 8.80 -6.48
CA ARG A 41 8.36 9.23 -5.14
C ARG A 41 7.57 10.47 -4.72
N ASP A 42 6.35 10.26 -4.26
CA ASP A 42 5.41 11.30 -3.83
C ASP A 42 4.97 11.12 -2.37
N GLY A 43 5.78 10.46 -1.52
CA GLY A 43 5.40 10.15 -0.14
C GLY A 43 4.38 9.02 0.03
N SER A 44 3.58 8.77 -1.00
CA SER A 44 2.57 7.70 -1.02
C SER A 44 3.07 6.39 -1.65
N CYS A 45 4.38 6.32 -1.97
CA CYS A 45 4.97 5.26 -2.78
C CYS A 45 4.94 3.87 -2.11
N PHE A 46 5.12 3.81 -0.79
CA PHE A 46 5.03 2.56 -0.02
C PHE A 46 3.63 1.95 -0.07
N TYR A 47 2.62 2.71 0.35
CA TYR A 47 1.22 2.27 0.35
C TYR A 47 0.73 1.93 -1.05
N ARG A 48 1.13 2.71 -2.06
CA ARG A 48 0.81 2.41 -3.46
C ARG A 48 1.44 1.09 -3.93
N ALA A 49 2.71 0.85 -3.59
CA ALA A 49 3.39 -0.40 -3.94
C ALA A 49 2.75 -1.61 -3.23
N PHE A 50 2.45 -1.46 -1.95
CA PHE A 50 1.81 -2.50 -1.15
C PHE A 50 0.44 -2.88 -1.72
N LEU A 51 -0.43 -1.89 -1.97
CA LEU A 51 -1.76 -2.12 -2.54
C LEU A 51 -1.66 -2.76 -3.93
N PHE A 52 -0.76 -2.27 -4.78
CA PHE A 52 -0.56 -2.86 -6.12
C PHE A 52 -0.22 -4.35 -6.02
N GLN A 53 0.78 -4.71 -5.22
CA GLN A 53 1.23 -6.10 -5.11
C GLN A 53 0.20 -7.00 -4.42
N LEU A 54 -0.45 -6.51 -3.37
CA LEU A 54 -1.49 -7.24 -2.65
C LEU A 54 -2.67 -7.54 -3.58
N PHE A 55 -3.17 -6.52 -4.27
CA PHE A 55 -4.32 -6.67 -5.14
C PHE A 55 -3.97 -7.51 -6.38
N GLU A 56 -2.78 -7.35 -6.96
CA GLU A 56 -2.32 -8.17 -8.09
C GLU A 56 -2.25 -9.64 -7.68
N HIS A 57 -1.76 -9.95 -6.48
CA HIS A 57 -1.75 -11.32 -5.96
C HIS A 57 -3.17 -11.86 -5.77
N CYS A 58 -4.07 -11.06 -5.19
CA CYS A 58 -5.48 -11.44 -5.03
C CYS A 58 -6.20 -11.69 -6.36
N ILE A 59 -5.83 -10.99 -7.43
CA ILE A 59 -6.42 -11.20 -8.77
C ILE A 59 -5.81 -12.45 -9.43
N THR A 60 -4.47 -12.55 -9.44
CA THR A 60 -3.75 -13.54 -10.26
C THR A 60 -3.67 -14.92 -9.62
N ASN A 61 -3.76 -15.03 -8.29
CA ASN A 61 -3.80 -16.31 -7.60
C ASN A 61 -5.23 -16.89 -7.64
N THR A 62 -5.55 -17.56 -8.74
CA THR A 62 -6.88 -18.18 -8.94
C THR A 62 -7.01 -19.55 -8.27
N GLN A 63 -5.90 -20.19 -7.91
CA GLN A 63 -5.88 -21.49 -7.26
C GLN A 63 -6.11 -21.42 -5.75
N ASP A 64 -5.69 -20.32 -5.11
CA ASP A 64 -5.86 -20.07 -3.69
C ASP A 64 -6.50 -18.69 -3.46
N ARG A 65 -7.74 -18.71 -2.96
CA ARG A 65 -8.53 -17.50 -2.66
C ARG A 65 -8.46 -17.07 -1.21
N SER A 66 -7.72 -17.78 -0.36
CA SER A 66 -7.66 -17.52 1.09
C SER A 66 -7.16 -16.13 1.43
N LEU A 67 -6.20 -15.58 0.66
CA LEU A 67 -5.74 -14.21 0.84
C LEU A 67 -6.84 -13.19 0.51
N LEU A 68 -7.55 -13.38 -0.60
CA LEU A 68 -8.64 -12.48 -0.98
C LEU A 68 -9.76 -12.51 0.06
N GLU A 69 -10.17 -13.70 0.51
CA GLU A 69 -11.18 -13.86 1.56
C GLU A 69 -10.74 -13.18 2.87
N LYS A 70 -9.46 -13.30 3.23
CA LYS A 70 -8.89 -12.59 4.38
C LYS A 70 -8.93 -11.08 4.21
N VAL A 71 -8.55 -10.55 3.03
CA VAL A 71 -8.59 -9.12 2.74
C VAL A 71 -10.02 -8.58 2.78
N LYS A 72 -10.99 -9.31 2.20
CA LYS A 72 -12.42 -8.96 2.28
C LYS A 72 -12.91 -8.89 3.73
N ARG A 73 -12.63 -9.92 4.53
CA ARG A 73 -13.02 -9.94 5.95
C ARG A 73 -12.40 -8.78 6.74
N ILE A 74 -11.10 -8.54 6.58
CA ILE A 74 -10.42 -7.42 7.25
C ILE A 74 -11.06 -6.09 6.83
N THR A 75 -11.38 -5.93 5.54
CA THR A 75 -12.03 -4.73 5.03
C THR A 75 -13.39 -4.53 5.69
N ASP A 76 -14.25 -5.54 5.69
CA ASP A 76 -15.59 -5.48 6.28
C ASP A 76 -15.57 -5.12 7.78
N GLU A 77 -14.59 -5.64 8.53
CA GLU A 77 -14.44 -5.38 9.97
C GLU A 77 -13.80 -4.02 10.26
N SER A 78 -13.07 -3.44 9.29
CA SER A 78 -12.19 -2.30 9.55
C SER A 78 -12.90 -0.97 9.79
N LYS A 79 -14.07 -0.70 9.20
CA LYS A 79 -14.83 0.54 9.48
C LYS A 79 -15.14 0.68 10.97
N GLN A 80 -15.63 -0.39 11.59
CA GLN A 80 -15.92 -0.41 13.03
C GLN A 80 -14.64 -0.27 13.87
N ASP A 81 -13.55 -0.89 13.44
CA ASP A 81 -12.26 -0.83 14.15
C ASP A 81 -11.70 0.61 14.16
N LEU A 82 -11.75 1.30 13.02
CA LEU A 82 -11.37 2.70 12.88
C LEU A 82 -12.16 3.61 13.84
N MET A 83 -13.47 3.41 13.93
CA MET A 83 -14.33 4.20 14.83
C MET A 83 -14.02 3.93 16.30
N THR A 84 -13.94 2.64 16.66
CA THR A 84 -13.89 2.24 18.07
C THR A 84 -12.52 2.44 18.68
N ASN A 85 -11.47 2.14 17.93
CA ASN A 85 -10.11 2.04 18.47
C ASN A 85 -9.18 3.16 18.02
N ALA A 86 -9.48 3.82 16.89
CA ALA A 86 -8.70 4.96 16.42
C ALA A 86 -9.43 6.31 16.57
N GLY A 87 -10.72 6.28 16.93
CA GLY A 87 -11.52 7.45 17.26
C GLY A 87 -11.92 8.30 16.05
N TYR A 88 -11.99 7.71 14.85
CA TYR A 88 -12.44 8.42 13.66
C TYR A 88 -13.97 8.53 13.63
N ASP A 89 -14.48 9.70 13.23
CA ASP A 89 -15.91 9.89 12.99
C ASP A 89 -16.36 9.15 11.73
N GLU A 90 -17.51 8.46 11.82
CA GLU A 90 -18.05 7.68 10.71
C GLU A 90 -18.19 8.50 9.42
N ILE A 91 -18.72 9.72 9.54
CA ILE A 91 -18.94 10.63 8.40
C ILE A 91 -17.64 11.02 7.68
N VAL A 92 -16.50 10.95 8.37
CA VAL A 92 -15.19 11.28 7.79
C VAL A 92 -14.63 10.10 7.00
N ILE A 93 -14.88 8.87 7.46
CA ILE A 93 -14.28 7.66 6.90
C ILE A 93 -15.19 6.91 5.92
N GLU A 94 -16.48 7.22 5.88
CA GLU A 94 -17.50 6.47 5.12
C GLU A 94 -17.18 6.38 3.63
N ASP A 95 -16.98 7.51 2.96
CA ASP A 95 -16.70 7.53 1.51
C ASP A 95 -15.38 6.80 1.16
N PHE A 96 -14.39 6.87 2.04
CA PHE A 96 -13.10 6.18 1.87
C PHE A 96 -13.24 4.68 2.06
N TYR A 97 -14.01 4.26 3.06
CA TYR A 97 -14.33 2.86 3.29
C TYR A 97 -15.10 2.27 2.11
N ASP A 98 -16.15 2.94 1.65
CA ASP A 98 -16.98 2.47 0.53
C ASP A 98 -16.13 2.33 -0.74
N SER A 99 -15.30 3.32 -1.02
CA SER A 99 -14.35 3.28 -2.15
C SER A 99 -13.36 2.12 -2.03
N PHE A 100 -12.80 1.88 -0.84
CA PHE A 100 -11.86 0.80 -0.60
C PHE A 100 -12.51 -0.58 -0.69
N LYS A 101 -13.70 -0.72 -0.11
CA LYS A 101 -14.49 -1.94 -0.17
C LYS A 101 -14.89 -2.28 -1.60
N GLU A 102 -15.35 -1.30 -2.39
CA GLU A 102 -15.65 -1.51 -3.81
C GLU A 102 -14.42 -2.01 -4.57
N ALA A 103 -13.26 -1.39 -4.35
CA ALA A 103 -12.00 -1.80 -4.98
C ALA A 103 -11.63 -3.26 -4.61
N VAL A 104 -11.77 -3.66 -3.34
CA VAL A 104 -11.49 -5.01 -2.85
C VAL A 104 -12.49 -6.04 -3.42
N ASP A 105 -13.79 -5.71 -3.43
CA ASP A 105 -14.82 -6.61 -3.94
C ASP A 105 -14.67 -6.86 -5.44
N LYS A 106 -14.24 -5.84 -6.19
CA LYS A 106 -14.00 -5.94 -7.63
C LYS A 106 -12.86 -6.88 -8.00
N LEU A 107 -11.86 -7.09 -7.12
CA LEU A 107 -10.70 -7.95 -7.38
C LEU A 107 -11.08 -9.38 -7.79
N GLU A 108 -12.24 -9.88 -7.34
CA GLU A 108 -12.71 -11.22 -7.68
C GLU A 108 -13.14 -11.37 -9.15
N THR A 109 -13.54 -10.26 -9.77
CA THR A 109 -14.12 -10.24 -11.12
C THR A 109 -13.14 -9.80 -12.21
N VAL A 110 -11.97 -9.29 -11.82
CA VAL A 110 -10.92 -8.86 -12.74
C VAL A 110 -10.20 -10.09 -13.30
N ALA A 111 -10.11 -10.19 -14.63
CA ALA A 111 -9.40 -11.30 -15.25
C ALA A 111 -7.87 -11.18 -15.00
N PRO A 112 -7.17 -12.29 -14.67
CA PRO A 112 -5.73 -12.26 -14.38
C PRO A 112 -4.87 -11.59 -15.46
N GLU A 113 -5.25 -11.72 -16.73
CA GLU A 113 -4.52 -11.19 -17.88
C GLU A 113 -4.51 -9.67 -17.94
N ILE A 114 -5.50 -9.01 -17.30
CA ILE A 114 -5.63 -7.55 -17.27
C ILE A 114 -5.35 -6.97 -15.88
N ALA A 115 -4.87 -7.79 -14.93
CA ALA A 115 -4.69 -7.38 -13.53
C ALA A 115 -3.78 -6.14 -13.41
N ALA A 116 -2.63 -6.16 -14.08
CA ALA A 116 -1.68 -5.05 -14.06
C ALA A 116 -2.28 -3.76 -14.62
N ASP A 117 -2.94 -3.81 -15.77
CA ASP A 117 -3.55 -2.65 -16.42
C ASP A 117 -4.68 -2.07 -15.57
N HIS A 118 -5.52 -2.95 -14.99
CA HIS A 118 -6.57 -2.56 -14.07
C HIS A 118 -6.01 -1.81 -12.85
N LEU A 119 -4.97 -2.35 -12.21
CA LEU A 119 -4.37 -1.76 -11.02
C LEU A 119 -3.58 -0.49 -11.33
N MET A 120 -2.94 -0.41 -12.50
CA MET A 120 -2.30 0.82 -12.96
C MET A 120 -3.34 1.94 -13.14
N ALA A 121 -4.50 1.64 -13.73
CA ALA A 121 -5.59 2.60 -13.86
C ALA A 121 -6.15 3.02 -12.49
N LEU A 122 -6.35 2.05 -11.58
CA LEU A 122 -6.88 2.29 -10.24
C LEU A 122 -5.93 3.15 -9.38
N LEU A 123 -4.64 2.82 -9.35
CA LEU A 123 -3.64 3.40 -8.44
C LEU A 123 -2.85 4.57 -9.04
N SER A 124 -3.11 4.94 -10.31
CA SER A 124 -2.53 6.12 -10.95
C SER A 124 -3.51 7.29 -11.10
N ASN A 125 -4.79 7.11 -10.75
CA ASN A 125 -5.79 8.17 -10.73
C ASN A 125 -5.70 8.94 -9.40
N ASN A 126 -5.27 10.21 -9.42
CA ASN A 126 -5.01 10.99 -8.20
C ASN A 126 -6.19 11.00 -7.22
N GLU A 127 -7.43 11.17 -7.65
CA GLU A 127 -8.55 11.30 -6.71
C GLU A 127 -8.93 9.94 -6.12
N GLY A 128 -9.20 8.95 -6.97
CA GLY A 128 -9.58 7.60 -6.52
C GLY A 128 -8.47 6.86 -5.78
N ALA A 129 -7.22 6.95 -6.27
CA ALA A 129 -6.08 6.30 -5.61
C ALA A 129 -5.81 6.91 -4.23
N ASN A 130 -5.99 8.23 -4.08
CA ASN A 130 -5.81 8.89 -2.78
C ASN A 130 -6.82 8.41 -1.75
N TYR A 131 -8.06 8.07 -2.15
CA TYR A 131 -9.04 7.48 -1.24
C TYR A 131 -8.56 6.12 -0.72
N LEU A 132 -8.06 5.26 -1.63
CA LEU A 132 -7.55 3.94 -1.25
C LEU A 132 -6.30 4.03 -0.35
N ILE A 133 -5.39 4.94 -0.70
CA ILE A 133 -4.14 5.16 0.05
C ILE A 133 -4.44 5.76 1.43
N MET A 134 -5.37 6.71 1.51
CA MET A 134 -5.82 7.25 2.79
C MET A 134 -6.44 6.19 3.68
N TYR A 135 -7.28 5.33 3.11
CA TYR A 135 -7.92 4.29 3.90
C TYR A 135 -6.89 3.36 4.53
N ILE A 136 -5.91 2.87 3.77
CA ILE A 136 -4.87 2.00 4.33
C ILE A 136 -3.92 2.72 5.31
N ARG A 137 -3.69 4.03 5.14
CA ARG A 137 -2.98 4.85 6.13
C ARG A 137 -3.74 4.89 7.46
N TRP A 138 -5.06 5.03 7.43
CA TRP A 138 -5.87 4.96 8.67
C TRP A 138 -5.88 3.56 9.29
N LEU A 139 -5.89 2.49 8.49
CA LEU A 139 -5.74 1.13 9.02
C LEU A 139 -4.40 0.96 9.75
N THR A 140 -3.33 1.51 9.18
CA THR A 140 -1.98 1.51 9.77
C THR A 140 -1.96 2.30 11.08
N ALA A 141 -2.50 3.52 11.07
CA ALA A 141 -2.61 4.36 12.25
C ALA A 141 -3.46 3.71 13.36
N CYS A 142 -4.56 3.05 12.99
CA CYS A 142 -5.43 2.31 13.91
C CYS A 142 -4.68 1.15 14.56
N PHE A 143 -3.95 0.38 13.77
CA PHE A 143 -3.13 -0.71 14.30
C PHE A 143 -2.08 -0.20 15.30
N LEU A 144 -1.38 0.90 14.98
CA LEU A 144 -0.41 1.50 15.90
C LEU A 144 -1.07 2.00 17.20
N LYS A 145 -2.19 2.73 17.09
CA LYS A 145 -2.94 3.25 18.26
C LYS A 145 -3.44 2.13 19.18
N LYS A 146 -3.95 1.03 18.61
CA LYS A 146 -4.40 -0.16 19.37
C LYS A 146 -3.27 -0.84 20.15
N ASN A 147 -2.06 -0.75 19.62
CA ASN A 147 -0.89 -1.43 20.12
C ASN A 147 0.13 -0.43 20.67
N ALA A 148 -0.30 0.74 21.14
CA ALA A 148 0.59 1.86 21.46
C ALA A 148 1.72 1.48 22.42
N ILE A 149 1.43 0.68 23.45
CA ILE A 149 2.41 0.19 24.43
C ILE A 149 3.57 -0.57 23.77
N LEU A 150 3.32 -1.24 22.64
CA LEU A 150 4.37 -1.98 21.91
C LEU A 150 5.28 -1.06 21.10
N TYR A 151 4.84 0.17 20.80
CA TYR A 151 5.47 1.03 19.81
C TYR A 151 5.93 2.39 20.35
N GLU A 152 5.47 2.81 21.53
CA GLU A 152 5.72 4.15 22.08
C GLU A 152 7.21 4.50 22.20
N ASP A 153 8.04 3.53 22.56
CA ASP A 153 9.50 3.71 22.70
C ASP A 153 10.21 3.99 21.36
N PHE A 154 9.57 3.74 20.21
CA PHE A 154 10.17 3.95 18.89
C PHE A 154 9.84 5.30 18.27
N VAL A 155 8.85 6.04 18.77
CA VAL A 155 8.31 7.25 18.09
C VAL A 155 8.72 8.59 18.71
N GLY A 156 9.58 8.58 19.74
CA GLY A 156 10.11 9.80 20.37
C GLY A 156 9.04 10.73 20.95
N GLY A 157 7.85 10.19 21.23
CA GLY A 157 6.64 10.92 21.64
C GLY A 157 5.48 9.95 21.85
N ASP A 158 4.24 10.45 21.85
CA ASP A 158 3.07 9.58 21.93
C ASP A 158 2.67 9.05 20.55
N ILE A 159 2.09 7.84 20.53
CA ILE A 159 1.69 7.15 19.30
C ILE A 159 0.59 7.90 18.54
N ALA A 160 -0.34 8.55 19.24
CA ALA A 160 -1.41 9.28 18.57
C ALA A 160 -0.86 10.49 17.79
N GLY A 161 0.03 11.26 18.42
CA GLY A 161 0.73 12.37 17.79
C GLY A 161 1.62 11.93 16.63
N PHE A 162 2.31 10.79 16.75
CA PHE A 162 3.06 10.20 15.64
C PHE A 162 2.13 9.85 14.48
N CYS A 163 1.02 9.14 14.73
CA CYS A 163 0.05 8.78 13.69
C CYS A 163 -0.45 10.00 12.92
N THR A 164 -0.84 11.07 13.62
CA THR A 164 -1.37 12.29 12.97
C THR A 164 -0.36 13.02 12.11
N ARG A 165 0.93 13.00 12.46
CA ARG A 165 1.99 13.70 11.70
C ARG A 165 2.56 12.85 10.57
N GLU A 166 2.82 11.57 10.84
CA GLU A 166 3.67 10.74 9.98
C GLU A 166 2.88 9.67 9.20
N VAL A 167 1.72 9.23 9.70
CA VAL A 167 0.99 8.08 9.13
C VAL A 167 -0.24 8.53 8.35
N GLU A 168 -1.10 9.33 8.99
CA GLU A 168 -2.41 9.74 8.49
C GLU A 168 -2.33 10.77 7.36
N GLN A 169 -1.22 11.47 7.21
CA GLN A 169 -1.05 12.47 6.15
C GLN A 169 -0.78 11.80 4.80
N LEU A 170 -1.46 12.27 3.75
CA LEU A 170 -1.03 11.94 2.39
C LEU A 170 0.36 12.50 2.13
N ASP A 171 1.09 11.81 1.26
CA ASP A 171 2.37 12.25 0.73
C ASP A 171 3.46 12.47 1.79
N VAL A 172 3.27 11.89 2.98
CA VAL A 172 4.33 11.68 3.97
C VAL A 172 4.91 10.28 3.80
N ASP A 173 6.24 10.20 3.67
CA ASP A 173 6.97 8.96 3.47
C ASP A 173 6.71 7.98 4.62
N ALA A 174 6.51 6.72 4.26
CA ALA A 174 6.50 5.63 5.23
C ALA A 174 7.93 5.28 5.65
N ASP A 175 8.09 4.97 6.93
CA ASP A 175 9.33 4.42 7.51
C ASP A 175 9.02 3.08 8.19
N HIS A 176 10.03 2.44 8.77
CA HIS A 176 10.00 1.07 9.29
C HIS A 176 8.84 0.73 10.25
N LEU A 177 8.27 1.72 10.94
CA LEU A 177 7.15 1.49 11.86
C LEU A 177 5.80 1.30 11.14
N GLN A 178 5.66 1.84 9.93
CA GLN A 178 4.46 1.76 9.08
C GLN A 178 4.49 0.50 8.22
#